data_AF-A0AAD9Z2K5-F1
#
_entry.id   AF-A0AAD9Z2K5-F1
#
_cell.length_a   1.000
_cell.length_b   1.000
_cell.length_c   1.000
_cell.angle_alpha   90.00
_cell.angle_beta   90.00
_cell.angle_gamma   90.00
#
_symmetry.space_group_name_H-M   'P 1'
#
loop_
_entity.id
_entity.type
_entity.pdbx_description
1 polymer ?
#
loop_
_entity_poly.entity_id
_entity_poly.type
_entity_poly.pdbx_seq_one_letter_code
_entity_poly.pdbx_strand_id
1 'polypeptide(L)'
;MGLGLIASRAIRPFNFFSSSRFLLRTIVSKPELQSSAAAADASPEPDLPPRTPVGGARVHFTNPEDAIEVFVDGYPVKIPKGMTVLQACEVAGVDIPRFCYHSRLSIAGNCRMCLVEVEKSPKPVASCAMPALPGMKIKTDTPVAKKAREGVMEFC
;
A
#
# COMPACT_ATOMS: atom_id res chain seq x y z
N MET A 1 41.40 -59.81 -15.49
CA MET A 1 40.34 -59.92 -14.47
C MET A 1 39.24 -58.94 -14.86
N GLY A 2 38.16 -59.26 -15.55
CA GLY A 2 37.59 -60.47 -16.12
C GLY A 2 36.19 -60.04 -16.59
N LEU A 3 35.86 -60.32 -17.86
CA LEU A 3 34.56 -60.76 -18.41
C LEU A 3 33.30 -59.99 -17.99
N GLY A 4 32.37 -59.55 -18.83
CA GLY A 4 31.92 -59.91 -20.18
C GLY A 4 30.51 -59.30 -20.31
N LEU A 5 30.18 -58.61 -21.40
CA LEU A 5 29.44 -59.13 -22.56
C LEU A 5 27.95 -59.46 -22.31
N ILE A 6 27.10 -58.89 -23.20
CA ILE A 6 25.77 -59.37 -23.66
C ILE A 6 24.59 -58.85 -22.81
N ALA A 7 23.90 -57.78 -23.23
CA ALA A 7 22.88 -57.68 -24.28
C ALA A 7 21.46 -58.17 -23.89
N SER A 8 20.51 -57.26 -24.09
CA SER A 8 19.17 -57.49 -24.65
C SER A 8 18.02 -58.05 -23.79
N ARG A 9 16.94 -57.25 -23.82
CA ARG A 9 15.50 -57.59 -24.06
C ARG A 9 14.49 -57.51 -22.89
N ALA A 10 13.37 -56.87 -23.27
CA ALA A 10 11.96 -57.06 -22.88
C ALA A 10 11.52 -56.47 -21.52
N ILE A 11 10.73 -55.38 -21.50
CA ILE A 11 9.26 -55.33 -21.65
C ILE A 11 8.53 -56.21 -20.60
N ARG A 12 7.90 -55.57 -19.60
CA ARG A 12 6.43 -55.63 -19.36
C ARG A 12 5.99 -54.75 -18.16
N PRO A 13 4.79 -54.14 -18.21
CA PRO A 13 4.23 -53.30 -17.16
C PRO A 13 3.21 -54.07 -16.27
N PHE A 14 2.60 -53.33 -15.33
CA PHE A 14 1.26 -53.52 -14.74
C PHE A 14 1.07 -54.41 -13.48
N ASN A 15 0.69 -53.70 -12.40
CA ASN A 15 -0.30 -54.01 -11.37
C ASN A 15 -0.25 -55.32 -10.54
N PHE A 16 -0.01 -55.13 -9.24
CA PHE A 16 -0.34 -55.99 -8.09
C PHE A 16 -0.41 -55.02 -6.88
N PHE A 17 -1.35 -54.99 -5.93
CA PHE A 17 -2.37 -55.90 -5.45
C PHE A 17 -3.24 -55.08 -4.46
N SER A 18 -4.58 -55.09 -4.57
CA SER A 18 -5.49 -55.83 -3.66
C SER A 18 -5.52 -55.29 -2.22
N SER A 19 -6.57 -54.57 -1.84
CA SER A 19 -7.73 -55.08 -1.08
C SER A 19 -7.47 -55.23 0.42
N SER A 20 -8.06 -54.35 1.23
CA SER A 20 -9.19 -54.73 2.09
C SER A 20 -9.58 -53.57 3.02
N ARG A 21 -10.89 -53.41 3.22
CA ARG A 21 -11.52 -52.41 4.08
C ARG A 21 -11.18 -52.70 5.54
N PHE A 22 -10.69 -51.72 6.28
CA PHE A 22 -10.84 -51.75 7.74
C PHE A 22 -11.07 -50.33 8.27
N LEU A 23 -12.18 -50.23 8.99
CA LEU A 23 -12.66 -49.09 9.76
C LEU A 23 -11.55 -48.47 10.59
N LEU A 24 -11.37 -47.14 10.52
CA LEU A 24 -10.88 -46.38 11.66
C LEU A 24 -11.52 -44.98 11.68
N ARG A 25 -12.43 -44.80 12.63
CA ARG A 25 -12.81 -43.50 13.18
C ARG A 25 -11.54 -42.86 13.76
N THR A 26 -10.91 -41.96 13.02
CA THR A 26 -9.91 -41.04 13.57
C THR A 26 -10.53 -39.65 13.61
N ILE A 27 -11.21 -39.43 14.74
CA ILE A 27 -11.23 -38.20 15.54
C ILE A 27 -10.68 -36.98 14.78
N VAL A 28 -11.59 -36.12 14.33
CA VAL A 28 -11.31 -34.74 13.93
C VAL A 28 -10.86 -34.00 15.18
N SER A 29 -9.57 -34.08 15.50
CA SER A 29 -8.91 -33.16 16.42
C SER A 29 -8.67 -31.87 15.64
N LYS A 30 -9.62 -30.94 15.69
CA LYS A 30 -9.29 -29.52 15.50
C LYS A 30 -8.40 -29.13 16.68
N PRO A 31 -7.12 -28.79 16.49
CA PRO A 31 -6.45 -28.01 17.50
C PRO A 31 -7.07 -26.62 17.45
N GLU A 32 -7.61 -26.18 18.57
CA GLU A 32 -7.92 -24.77 18.83
C GLU A 32 -6.67 -23.95 18.55
N LEU A 33 -6.62 -23.37 17.34
CA LEU A 33 -5.74 -22.24 17.06
C LEU A 33 -6.32 -21.08 17.86
N GLN A 34 -5.75 -20.94 19.05
CA GLN A 34 -5.95 -19.85 19.97
C GLN A 34 -5.99 -18.53 19.20
N SER A 35 -7.17 -17.93 19.29
CA SER A 35 -7.40 -16.50 19.20
C SER A 35 -6.44 -15.78 20.14
N SER A 36 -5.22 -15.50 19.68
CA SER A 36 -4.49 -14.32 20.09
C SER A 36 -4.86 -13.22 19.11
N ALA A 37 -6.06 -12.67 19.33
CA ALA A 37 -6.33 -11.30 18.98
C ALA A 37 -5.23 -10.47 19.64
N ALA A 38 -4.17 -10.19 18.88
CA ALA A 38 -3.42 -8.98 19.09
C ALA A 38 -4.44 -7.87 18.85
N ALA A 39 -5.04 -7.41 19.93
CA ALA A 39 -5.57 -6.06 20.00
C ALA A 39 -4.39 -5.17 19.63
N ALA A 40 -4.25 -4.88 18.34
CA ALA A 40 -3.63 -3.65 17.92
C ALA A 40 -4.48 -2.60 18.63
N ASP A 41 -3.92 -2.01 19.69
CA ASP A 41 -4.45 -0.84 20.35
C ASP A 41 -4.98 0.09 19.25
N ALA A 42 -6.30 0.10 19.11
CA ALA A 42 -7.00 1.11 18.35
C ALA A 42 -6.72 2.38 19.13
N SER A 43 -5.61 3.01 18.76
CA SER A 43 -5.26 4.34 19.22
C SER A 43 -6.52 5.16 19.07
N PRO A 44 -7.02 5.83 20.12
CA PRO A 44 -8.29 6.54 20.08
C PRO A 44 -8.34 7.34 18.79
N GLU A 45 -9.31 7.04 17.91
CA GLU A 45 -9.45 7.79 16.67
C GLU A 45 -9.56 9.25 17.10
N PRO A 46 -8.58 10.09 16.75
CA PRO A 46 -8.58 11.46 17.23
C PRO A 46 -9.87 12.10 16.73
N ASP A 47 -10.65 12.70 17.65
CA ASP A 47 -11.87 13.45 17.39
C ASP A 47 -11.53 14.69 16.54
N LEU A 48 -11.22 14.43 15.28
CA LEU A 48 -10.76 15.39 14.31
C LEU A 48 -11.98 15.91 13.55
N PRO A 49 -12.08 17.24 13.32
CA PRO A 49 -13.22 17.82 12.63
C PRO A 49 -13.36 17.22 11.22
N PRO A 50 -14.60 17.05 10.72
CA PRO A 50 -14.83 16.49 9.39
C PRO A 50 -14.22 17.42 8.33
N ARG A 51 -13.25 16.91 7.57
CA ARG A 51 -12.65 17.62 6.44
C ARG A 51 -13.32 17.16 5.15
N THR A 52 -13.77 18.11 4.35
CA THR A 52 -14.26 17.86 2.99
C THR A 52 -13.14 18.00 1.98
N PRO A 53 -13.17 17.27 0.86
CA PRO A 53 -12.17 17.41 -0.19
C PRO A 53 -12.11 18.84 -0.75
N VAL A 54 -10.89 19.28 -1.09
CA VAL A 54 -10.61 20.60 -1.66
C VAL A 54 -11.48 20.82 -2.90
N GLY A 55 -12.18 21.95 -2.95
CA GLY A 55 -13.01 22.35 -4.09
C GLY A 55 -14.17 21.39 -4.40
N GLY A 56 -14.58 20.52 -3.46
CA GLY A 56 -15.64 19.54 -3.68
C GLY A 56 -15.26 18.46 -4.70
N ALA A 57 -13.97 18.17 -4.86
CA ALA A 57 -13.47 17.16 -5.77
C ALA A 57 -14.11 15.79 -5.49
N ARG A 58 -14.70 15.18 -6.53
CA ARG A 58 -15.28 13.83 -6.44
C ARG A 58 -14.16 12.80 -6.58
N VAL A 59 -13.97 11.99 -5.55
CA VAL A 59 -12.99 10.90 -5.57
C VAL A 59 -13.58 9.70 -6.30
N HIS A 60 -12.99 9.34 -7.43
CA HIS A 60 -13.42 8.17 -8.20
C HIS A 60 -12.72 6.91 -7.68
N PHE A 61 -13.47 6.07 -7.00
CA PHE A 61 -13.00 4.73 -6.62
C PHE A 61 -13.34 3.76 -7.74
N THR A 62 -12.31 3.24 -8.42
CA THR A 62 -12.51 2.23 -9.47
C THR A 62 -13.13 0.96 -8.89
N ASN A 63 -12.58 0.52 -7.75
CA ASN A 63 -13.09 -0.57 -6.94
C ASN A 63 -13.04 -0.15 -5.46
N PRO A 64 -14.06 -0.43 -4.65
CA PRO A 64 -14.08 -0.05 -3.23
C PRO A 64 -13.10 -0.85 -2.36
N GLU A 65 -12.69 -2.05 -2.76
CA GLU A 65 -11.77 -2.91 -2.01
C GLU A 65 -10.30 -2.47 -2.09
N ASP A 66 -9.92 -1.69 -3.11
CA ASP A 66 -8.56 -1.21 -3.33
C ASP A 66 -8.26 0.13 -2.62
N ALA A 67 -9.12 0.52 -1.67
CA ALA A 67 -8.94 1.75 -0.91
C ALA A 67 -7.73 1.62 0.03
N ILE A 68 -6.79 2.55 -0.14
CA ILE A 68 -5.60 2.69 0.68
C ILE A 68 -5.85 3.78 1.72
N GLU A 69 -5.43 3.52 2.95
CA GLU A 69 -5.48 4.49 4.03
C GLU A 69 -4.13 5.22 4.17
N VAL A 70 -4.19 6.55 4.23
CA VAL A 70 -3.06 7.44 4.47
C VAL A 70 -3.40 8.46 5.53
N PHE A 71 -2.39 8.99 6.20
CA PHE A 71 -2.56 9.99 7.26
C PHE A 71 -2.05 11.34 6.76
N VAL A 72 -2.90 12.34 6.69
CA VAL A 72 -2.55 13.73 6.33
C VAL A 72 -2.68 14.58 7.58
N ASP A 73 -1.57 15.09 8.12
CA ASP A 73 -1.51 15.85 9.38
C ASP A 73 -2.18 15.15 10.58
N GLY A 74 -2.16 13.81 10.58
CA GLY A 74 -2.81 12.98 11.59
C GLY A 74 -4.26 12.59 11.28
N TYR A 75 -4.84 13.10 10.19
CA TYR A 75 -6.19 12.75 9.74
C TYR A 75 -6.14 11.50 8.85
N PRO A 76 -6.84 10.40 9.20
CA PRO A 76 -6.93 9.23 8.35
C PRO A 76 -7.84 9.52 7.15
N VAL A 77 -7.35 9.22 5.94
CA VAL A 77 -8.07 9.44 4.68
C VAL A 77 -7.97 8.20 3.80
N LYS A 78 -9.11 7.77 3.27
CA LYS A 78 -9.21 6.66 2.33
C LYS A 78 -9.15 7.17 0.90
N ILE A 79 -8.22 6.66 0.13
CA ILE A 79 -8.00 7.04 -1.27
C ILE A 79 -7.90 5.80 -2.16
N PRO A 80 -8.29 5.89 -3.44
CA PRO A 80 -8.05 4.79 -4.36
C PRO A 80 -6.55 4.58 -4.60
N LYS A 81 -6.16 3.32 -4.78
CA LYS A 81 -4.79 2.95 -5.14
C LYS A 81 -4.33 3.66 -6.41
N GLY A 82 -3.08 4.12 -6.40
CA GLY A 82 -2.44 4.80 -7.53
C GLY A 82 -2.58 6.32 -7.52
N MET A 83 -3.31 6.90 -6.57
CA MET A 83 -3.30 8.35 -6.36
C MET A 83 -1.95 8.84 -5.83
N THR A 84 -1.67 10.12 -6.11
CA THR A 84 -0.47 10.80 -5.60
C THR A 84 -0.70 11.34 -4.20
N VAL A 85 0.39 11.67 -3.51
CA VAL A 85 0.33 12.34 -2.20
C VAL A 85 -0.41 13.68 -2.28
N LEU A 86 -0.27 14.42 -3.39
CA LEU A 86 -0.98 15.68 -3.60
C LEU A 86 -2.50 15.45 -3.64
N GLN A 87 -2.95 14.48 -4.41
CA GLN A 87 -4.37 14.14 -4.51
C GLN A 87 -4.91 13.64 -3.16
N ALA A 88 -4.11 12.87 -2.42
CA ALA A 88 -4.49 12.43 -1.08
C ALA A 88 -4.75 13.60 -0.12
N CYS A 89 -3.91 14.63 -0.19
CA CYS A 89 -4.09 15.85 0.60
C CYS A 89 -5.31 16.66 0.13
N GLU A 90 -5.57 16.72 -1.18
CA GLU A 90 -6.79 17.33 -1.71
C GLU A 90 -8.04 16.61 -1.19
N VAL A 91 -8.03 15.26 -1.10
CA VAL A 91 -9.14 14.51 -0.48
C VAL A 91 -9.27 14.82 1.01
N ALA A 92 -8.15 15.01 1.70
CA ALA A 92 -8.08 15.42 3.10
C ALA A 92 -8.53 16.87 3.35
N GLY A 93 -8.87 17.64 2.32
CA GLY A 93 -9.21 19.07 2.44
C GLY A 93 -8.00 20.00 2.63
N VAL A 94 -6.78 19.49 2.42
CA VAL A 94 -5.55 20.26 2.51
C VAL A 94 -5.10 20.67 1.12
N ASP A 95 -5.11 21.98 0.85
CA ASP A 95 -4.66 22.52 -0.43
C ASP A 95 -3.15 22.76 -0.41
N ILE A 96 -2.42 22.05 -1.27
CA ILE A 96 -0.95 22.14 -1.38
C ILE A 96 -0.62 23.10 -2.53
N PRO A 97 0.25 24.10 -2.31
CA PRO A 97 0.61 25.04 -3.36
C PRO A 97 1.29 24.34 -4.53
N ARG A 98 0.81 24.64 -5.74
CA ARG A 98 1.25 24.02 -6.98
C ARG A 98 1.28 25.03 -8.13
N PHE A 99 2.34 24.96 -8.94
CA PHE A 99 2.46 25.76 -10.17
C PHE A 99 2.39 24.91 -11.43
N CYS A 100 3.19 23.84 -11.45
CA CYS A 100 3.39 22.99 -12.61
C CYS A 100 2.50 21.74 -12.65
N TYR A 101 1.66 21.52 -11.63
CA TYR A 101 0.74 20.38 -11.57
C TYR A 101 -0.66 20.82 -12.02
N HIS A 102 -1.24 20.03 -12.92
CA HIS A 102 -2.62 20.17 -13.34
C HIS A 102 -3.23 18.77 -13.50
N SER A 103 -4.44 18.54 -12.99
CA SER A 103 -5.07 17.22 -12.92
C SER A 103 -5.34 16.56 -14.28
N ARG A 104 -5.46 17.35 -15.34
CA ARG A 104 -5.67 16.87 -16.73
C ARG A 104 -4.39 16.78 -17.56
N LEU A 105 -3.25 17.20 -17.02
CA LEU A 105 -1.96 17.13 -17.72
C LEU A 105 -1.08 16.07 -17.07
N SER A 106 -0.02 15.69 -17.79
CA SER A 106 0.99 14.79 -17.22
C SER A 106 1.72 15.46 -16.06
N ILE A 107 2.21 14.63 -15.14
CA ILE A 107 2.95 15.08 -13.96
C ILE A 107 4.35 15.51 -14.40
N ALA A 108 4.66 16.81 -14.28
CA ALA A 108 5.97 17.36 -14.66
C ALA A 108 7.00 17.31 -13.51
N GLY A 109 6.67 17.84 -12.34
CA GLY A 109 7.56 17.85 -11.18
C GLY A 109 8.69 18.89 -11.20
N ASN A 110 8.63 19.89 -12.10
CA ASN A 110 9.70 20.87 -12.28
C ASN A 110 9.75 21.95 -11.19
N CYS A 111 8.59 22.47 -10.77
CA CYS A 111 8.47 23.65 -9.93
C CYS A 111 8.76 23.43 -8.44
N ARG A 112 8.75 22.20 -7.94
CA ARG A 112 9.00 21.83 -6.53
C ARG A 112 8.20 22.62 -5.46
N MET A 113 7.15 23.36 -5.83
CA MET A 113 6.33 24.10 -4.85
C MET A 113 5.56 23.18 -3.91
N CYS A 114 5.21 21.99 -4.40
CA CYS A 114 4.38 21.02 -3.70
C CYS A 114 5.14 20.14 -2.69
N LEU A 115 6.30 20.59 -2.19
CA LEU A 115 7.09 19.81 -1.24
C LEU A 115 6.33 19.63 0.08
N VAL A 116 6.34 18.39 0.56
CA VAL A 116 5.73 17.96 1.83
C VAL A 116 6.69 17.05 2.58
N GLU A 117 6.52 16.96 3.89
CA GLU A 117 7.30 16.05 4.72
C GLU A 117 6.58 14.70 4.85
N VAL A 118 7.33 13.61 4.71
CA VAL A 118 6.83 12.26 4.91
C VAL A 118 7.75 11.58 5.91
N GLU A 119 7.19 10.96 6.95
CA GLU A 119 7.98 10.49 8.11
C GLU A 119 9.13 9.52 7.77
N LYS A 120 9.00 8.76 6.68
CA LYS A 120 10.01 7.78 6.24
C LYS A 120 10.96 8.32 5.16
N SER A 121 10.92 9.63 4.87
CA SER A 121 11.73 10.26 3.83
C SER A 121 12.70 11.26 4.43
N PRO A 122 14.02 11.17 4.14
CA PRO A 122 15.02 12.09 4.70
C PRO A 122 14.96 13.50 4.07
N LYS A 123 14.29 13.63 2.92
CA LYS A 123 14.14 14.89 2.20
C LYS A 123 12.65 15.14 1.97
N PRO A 124 12.18 16.41 1.94
CA PRO A 124 10.84 16.73 1.51
C PRO A 124 10.56 16.16 0.12
N VAL A 125 9.41 15.52 -0.03
CA VAL A 125 9.04 14.82 -1.26
C VAL A 125 8.11 15.69 -2.09
N ALA A 126 8.24 15.62 -3.41
CA ALA A 126 7.33 16.31 -4.30
C ALA A 126 5.99 15.56 -4.31
N SER A 127 4.97 16.12 -3.66
CA SER A 127 3.66 15.47 -3.51
C SER A 127 2.97 15.17 -4.85
N CYS A 128 3.21 15.98 -5.87
CA CYS A 128 2.61 15.81 -7.19
C CYS A 128 3.04 14.53 -7.94
N ALA A 129 4.22 13.99 -7.63
CA ALA A 129 4.80 12.83 -8.31
C ALA A 129 4.97 11.61 -7.40
N MET A 130 4.96 11.81 -6.08
CA MET A 130 5.06 10.70 -5.14
C MET A 130 3.72 9.93 -5.09
N PRO A 131 3.71 8.61 -5.38
CA PRO A 131 2.52 7.79 -5.17
C PRO A 131 2.24 7.65 -3.68
N ALA A 132 0.97 7.70 -3.31
CA ALA A 132 0.55 7.46 -1.95
C ALA A 132 0.65 5.96 -1.60
N LEU A 133 1.32 5.65 -0.50
CA LEU A 133 1.52 4.28 -0.02
C LEU A 133 0.67 4.00 1.23
N PRO A 134 0.23 2.76 1.47
CA PRO A 134 -0.55 2.41 2.65
C PRO A 134 0.18 2.76 3.95
N GLY A 135 -0.53 3.43 4.85
CA GLY A 135 0.00 3.86 6.15
C GLY A 135 1.04 4.98 6.03
N MET A 136 1.13 5.66 4.89
CA MET A 136 2.01 6.82 4.74
C MET A 136 1.49 7.98 5.59
N LYS A 137 2.39 8.59 6.36
CA LYS A 137 2.12 9.78 7.19
C LYS A 137 2.74 11.00 6.52
N ILE A 138 1.87 11.87 6.03
CA ILE A 138 2.18 13.10 5.31
C ILE A 138 1.94 14.26 6.28
N LYS A 139 2.91 15.16 6.38
CA LYS A 139 2.80 16.39 7.17
C LYS A 139 3.02 17.57 6.25
N THR A 140 2.03 18.46 6.14
CA THR A 140 2.08 19.58 5.19
C THR A 140 2.54 20.88 5.82
N ASP A 141 2.41 21.01 7.15
CA ASP A 141 2.58 22.29 7.87
C ASP A 141 3.83 22.32 8.78
N THR A 142 4.75 21.38 8.60
CA THR A 142 6.00 21.32 9.37
C THR A 142 6.94 22.48 9.02
N PRO A 143 7.85 22.88 9.92
CA PRO A 143 8.84 23.92 9.62
C PRO A 143 9.74 23.55 8.44
N VAL A 144 10.00 22.26 8.23
CA VAL A 144 10.79 21.77 7.09
C VAL A 144 10.04 21.98 5.78
N ALA A 145 8.74 21.62 5.73
CA ALA A 145 7.92 21.82 4.54
C ALA A 145 7.75 23.31 4.20
N LYS A 146 7.53 24.16 5.21
CA LYS A 146 7.42 25.62 5.03
C LYS A 146 8.71 26.23 4.52
N LYS A 147 9.85 25.94 5.17
CA LYS A 147 11.16 26.42 4.72
C LYS A 147 11.51 25.95 3.31
N ALA A 148 11.12 24.72 2.95
CA ALA A 148 11.32 24.22 1.59
C ALA A 148 10.49 25.01 0.57
N ARG A 149 9.24 25.37 0.89
CA ARG A 149 8.37 26.17 0.02
C ARG A 149 8.84 27.62 -0.10
N GLU A 150 9.26 28.22 1.01
CA GLU A 150 9.88 29.55 1.04
C GLU A 150 11.13 29.59 0.16
N GLY A 151 12.04 28.62 0.33
CA GLY A 151 13.21 28.51 -0.54
C GLY A 151 12.85 28.33 -2.02
N VAL A 152 11.81 27.55 -2.34
CA VAL A 152 11.34 27.44 -3.73
C VAL A 152 10.77 28.77 -4.23
N MET A 153 10.02 29.52 -3.42
CA MET A 153 9.52 30.86 -3.79
C MET A 153 10.64 31.90 -3.95
N GLU A 154 11.75 31.77 -3.22
CA GLU A 154 12.93 32.64 -3.38
C GLU A 154 13.66 32.40 -4.71
N PHE A 155 13.57 31.19 -5.27
CA PHE A 155 14.30 30.77 -6.48
C PHE A 155 13.41 30.48 -7.70
N CYS A 156 12.08 30.57 -7.59
CA CYS A 156 11.12 30.42 -8.69
C CYS A 156 10.88 31.74 -9.42
#